data_AF-A0A9P6M7H1-F1
#
_entry.id   AF-A0A9P6M7H1-F1
#
_cell.length_a   1.000
_cell.length_b   1.000
_cell.length_c   1.000
_cell.angle_alpha   90.00
_cell.angle_beta   90.00
_cell.angle_gamma   90.00
#
_symmetry.space_group_name_H-M   'P 1'
#
loop_
_entity.id
_entity.type
_entity.pdbx_description
1 polymer ?
#
loop_
_entity_poly.entity_id
_entity_poly.type
_entity_poly.pdbx_seq_one_letter_code
_entity_poly.pdbx_strand_id
1 'polypeptide(L)'
;KFDLLLPDDVHSDDEEEEDKSKRKNKGKDYSKLLPKVQELVALIFNTGMMNGQMKELDYDADKMPLDKLAKSTILHGYAVLKRISEVIDGKPNMTLLSELSKQVYTVIPHNFGGNVPPVIKGAPTLEKKMEMLEALGEIEVAQKLMKENQKHEASVKLNKLEP
;
A
#
# COMPACT_ATOMS: atom_id res chain seq x y z
N LYS A 1 24.08 -21.62 12.15
CA LYS A 1 23.65 -23.04 12.10
C LYS A 1 22.34 -23.04 11.31
N PHE A 2 22.38 -23.51 10.07
CA PHE A 2 21.21 -23.70 9.23
C PHE A 2 20.29 -24.73 9.86
N ASP A 3 18.97 -24.53 9.80
CA ASP A 3 18.03 -25.37 9.02
C ASP A 3 16.60 -25.10 9.49
N LEU A 4 15.75 -24.59 8.58
CA LEU A 4 14.30 -24.78 8.68
C LEU A 4 13.74 -24.85 7.26
N LEU A 5 13.87 -26.05 6.71
CA LEU A 5 13.09 -26.58 5.59
C LEU A 5 11.62 -26.13 5.70
N LEU A 6 11.14 -25.40 4.70
CA LEU A 6 9.73 -25.41 4.32
C LEU A 6 9.61 -26.37 3.12
N PRO A 7 8.73 -27.39 3.19
CA PRO A 7 8.48 -28.26 2.04
C PRO A 7 7.81 -27.52 0.88
N ASP A 8 8.21 -27.91 -0.32
CA ASP A 8 7.71 -27.53 -1.63
C ASP A 8 6.21 -27.75 -1.83
N ASP A 9 5.68 -27.06 -2.85
CA ASP A 9 4.39 -27.21 -3.54
C ASP A 9 3.21 -26.36 -3.04
N VAL A 10 3.09 -25.14 -3.57
CA VAL A 10 2.24 -24.89 -4.75
C VAL A 10 2.61 -23.58 -5.47
N HIS A 11 2.91 -23.75 -6.76
CA HIS A 11 2.97 -22.83 -7.90
C HIS A 11 2.36 -21.43 -7.73
N SER A 12 3.13 -20.38 -8.02
CA SER A 12 3.39 -19.79 -9.35
C SER A 12 2.32 -18.75 -9.68
N ASP A 13 2.63 -17.50 -9.42
CA ASP A 13 2.01 -16.37 -10.12
C ASP A 13 3.13 -15.38 -10.45
N ASP A 14 3.57 -15.52 -11.71
CA ASP A 14 4.09 -14.52 -12.64
C ASP A 14 5.22 -13.58 -12.19
N GLU A 15 6.39 -13.83 -12.78
CA GLU A 15 7.47 -12.89 -12.96
C GLU A 15 6.96 -11.62 -13.69
N GLU A 16 6.97 -10.46 -13.02
CA GLU A 16 6.73 -9.17 -13.68
C GLU A 16 8.00 -8.72 -14.42
N GLU A 17 7.99 -8.88 -15.75
CA GLU A 17 8.94 -8.30 -16.70
C GLU A 17 8.94 -6.75 -16.65
N GLU A 18 10.13 -6.15 -16.48
CA GLU A 18 10.35 -4.70 -16.59
C GLU A 18 10.24 -4.23 -18.06
N ASP A 19 9.07 -3.73 -18.48
CA ASP A 19 8.97 -2.97 -19.74
C ASP A 19 9.25 -1.48 -19.54
N LYS A 20 10.48 -1.05 -19.85
CA LYS A 20 10.85 0.36 -20.05
C LYS A 20 10.42 0.84 -21.44
N SER A 21 9.12 1.04 -21.67
CA SER A 21 8.63 1.63 -22.91
C SER A 21 8.40 3.16 -22.80
N LYS A 22 9.24 3.89 -23.53
CA LYS A 22 9.18 5.35 -23.76
C LYS A 22 7.77 5.80 -24.14
N ARG A 23 7.16 6.67 -23.33
CA ARG A 23 5.87 7.32 -23.62
C ARG A 23 5.98 8.20 -24.87
N LYS A 24 5.54 7.67 -26.02
CA LYS A 24 5.15 8.48 -27.18
C LYS A 24 3.84 9.19 -26.86
N ASN A 25 3.85 10.51 -27.01
CA ASN A 25 2.71 11.41 -26.85
C ASN A 25 1.58 10.99 -27.83
N LYS A 26 0.46 10.44 -27.33
CA LYS A 26 -0.72 10.03 -28.12
C LYS A 26 -1.90 10.98 -27.80
N GLY A 27 -2.69 11.33 -28.83
CA GLY A 27 -3.71 12.38 -28.81
C GLY A 27 -4.75 12.26 -27.69
N LYS A 28 -5.19 13.41 -27.15
CA LYS A 28 -6.20 13.51 -26.09
C LYS A 28 -7.58 13.17 -26.64
N ASP A 29 -8.11 12.01 -26.28
CA ASP A 29 -9.56 11.81 -26.24
C ASP A 29 -10.11 12.66 -25.10
N TYR A 30 -10.98 13.62 -25.40
CA TYR A 30 -11.57 14.51 -24.39
C TYR A 30 -12.76 13.83 -23.70
N SER A 31 -12.82 13.95 -22.37
CA SER A 31 -13.96 13.46 -21.58
C SER A 31 -15.24 14.17 -21.98
N LYS A 32 -16.34 13.41 -22.11
CA LYS A 32 -17.69 13.91 -22.42
C LYS A 32 -18.45 14.41 -21.18
N LEU A 33 -17.84 14.32 -20.00
CA LEU A 33 -18.46 14.75 -18.75
C LEU A 33 -18.43 16.27 -18.60
N LEU A 34 -19.33 16.84 -17.81
CA LEU A 34 -19.31 18.27 -17.49
C LEU A 34 -17.99 18.64 -16.76
N PRO A 35 -17.40 19.82 -16.99
CA PRO A 35 -16.14 20.22 -16.36
C PRO A 35 -16.11 20.05 -14.84
N LYS A 36 -17.20 20.42 -14.16
CA LYS A 36 -17.32 20.26 -12.70
C LYS A 36 -17.27 18.80 -12.24
N VAL A 37 -17.80 17.88 -13.04
CA VAL A 37 -17.76 16.44 -12.74
C VAL A 37 -16.33 15.93 -12.95
N GLN A 38 -15.64 16.37 -14.00
CA GLN A 38 -14.24 16.01 -14.24
C GLN A 38 -13.34 16.49 -13.09
N GLU A 39 -13.54 17.71 -12.61
CA GLU A 39 -12.82 18.28 -11.48
C GLU A 39 -13.09 17.49 -10.19
N LEU A 40 -14.35 17.16 -9.91
CA LEU A 40 -14.71 16.32 -8.76
C LEU A 40 -14.05 14.94 -8.82
N VAL A 41 -14.09 14.27 -9.98
CA VAL A 41 -13.46 12.96 -10.17
C VAL A 41 -11.94 13.06 -9.99
N ALA A 42 -11.31 14.10 -10.55
CA ALA A 42 -9.88 14.34 -10.38
C ALA A 42 -9.49 14.60 -8.92
N LEU A 43 -10.35 15.28 -8.16
CA LEU A 43 -10.14 15.52 -6.74
C LEU A 43 -10.22 14.23 -5.92
N ILE A 44 -11.25 13.40 -6.13
CA ILE A 44 -11.44 12.13 -5.41
C ILE A 44 -10.26 11.17 -5.65
N PHE A 45 -9.75 11.15 -6.88
CA PHE A 45 -8.66 10.25 -7.31
C PHE A 45 -7.27 10.91 -7.27
N ASN A 46 -7.10 11.96 -6.46
CA ASN A 46 -5.82 12.66 -6.35
C ASN A 46 -4.80 11.86 -5.53
N THR A 47 -3.87 11.19 -6.23
CA THR A 47 -2.80 10.42 -5.61
C THR A 47 -1.82 11.28 -4.81
N GLY A 48 -1.67 12.57 -5.14
CA GLY A 48 -0.84 13.50 -4.37
C GLY A 48 -1.42 13.75 -2.97
N MET A 49 -2.75 13.87 -2.87
CA MET A 49 -3.44 13.99 -1.58
C MET A 49 -3.34 12.72 -0.76
N MET A 50 -3.54 11.55 -1.38
CA MET A 50 -3.38 10.25 -0.72
C MET A 50 -1.95 10.08 -0.15
N ASN A 51 -0.92 10.40 -0.94
CA ASN A 51 0.47 10.37 -0.47
C ASN A 51 0.71 11.37 0.67
N GLY A 52 0.15 12.57 0.59
CA GLY A 52 0.24 13.58 1.65
C GLY A 52 -0.34 13.07 2.98
N GLN A 53 -1.53 12.49 2.95
CA GLN A 53 -2.17 11.92 4.13
C GLN A 53 -1.35 10.76 4.72
N MET A 54 -0.85 9.85 3.89
CA MET A 54 -0.04 8.73 4.37
C MET A 54 1.28 9.19 4.99
N LYS A 55 1.87 10.28 4.47
CA LYS A 55 3.06 10.90 5.05
C LYS A 55 2.79 11.47 6.46
N GLU A 56 1.60 12.00 6.72
CA GLU A 56 1.20 12.47 8.06
C GLU A 56 1.07 11.33 9.08
N LEU A 57 0.87 10.09 8.61
CA LEU A 57 0.84 8.87 9.42
C LEU A 57 2.20 8.18 9.54
N ASP A 58 3.27 8.85 9.12
CA ASP A 58 4.66 8.40 9.04
C ASP A 58 4.93 7.30 8.01
N TYR A 59 4.04 7.06 7.04
CA TYR A 59 4.29 6.09 5.97
C TYR A 59 5.41 6.54 5.03
N ASP A 60 6.28 5.62 4.65
CA ASP A 60 7.40 5.87 3.73
C ASP A 60 7.05 5.45 2.30
N ALA A 61 6.38 6.38 1.59
CA ALA A 61 5.99 6.20 0.21
C ALA A 61 7.18 6.14 -0.77
N ASP A 62 8.37 6.61 -0.36
CA ASP A 62 9.58 6.52 -1.17
C ASP A 62 10.13 5.08 -1.18
N LYS A 63 10.02 4.37 -0.05
CA LYS A 63 10.40 2.95 0.06
C LYS A 63 9.35 2.02 -0.52
N MET A 64 8.07 2.29 -0.26
CA MET A 64 6.96 1.51 -0.79
C MET A 64 5.91 2.46 -1.35
N PRO A 65 5.92 2.71 -2.66
CA PRO A 65 4.89 3.50 -3.29
C PRO A 65 3.49 2.87 -3.10
N LEU A 66 2.47 3.71 -2.93
CA LEU A 66 1.09 3.26 -2.68
C LEU A 66 0.52 2.38 -3.81
N ASP A 67 0.98 2.58 -5.05
CA ASP A 67 0.60 1.75 -6.19
C ASP A 67 1.24 0.35 -6.17
N LYS A 68 2.30 0.14 -5.40
CA LYS A 68 2.98 -1.14 -5.21
C LYS A 68 2.58 -1.84 -3.91
N LEU A 69 1.70 -1.23 -3.13
CA LEU A 69 1.24 -1.81 -1.87
C LEU A 69 0.35 -3.03 -2.14
N ALA A 70 0.77 -4.18 -1.63
CA ALA A 70 0.00 -5.41 -1.74
C ALA A 70 -0.98 -5.58 -0.55
N LYS A 71 -2.17 -6.11 -0.84
CA LYS A 71 -3.17 -6.47 0.18
C LYS A 71 -2.60 -7.41 1.26
N SER A 72 -1.74 -8.36 0.88
CA SER A 72 -1.09 -9.29 1.81
C SER A 72 -0.23 -8.57 2.85
N THR A 73 0.49 -7.53 2.45
CA THR A 73 1.30 -6.69 3.34
C THR A 73 0.44 -5.98 4.38
N ILE A 74 -0.70 -5.43 3.97
CA ILE A 74 -1.67 -4.77 4.87
C ILE A 74 -2.22 -5.77 5.88
N LEU A 75 -2.65 -6.96 5.42
CA LEU A 75 -3.16 -8.03 6.29
C LEU A 75 -2.10 -8.52 7.29
N HIS A 76 -0.84 -8.63 6.86
CA HIS A 76 0.26 -8.97 7.75
C HIS A 76 0.49 -7.87 8.79
N GLY A 77 0.43 -6.58 8.40
CA GLY A 77 0.48 -5.45 9.32
C GLY A 77 -0.58 -5.57 10.41
N TYR A 78 -1.84 -5.84 10.03
CA TYR A 78 -2.94 -6.04 10.98
C TYR A 78 -2.70 -7.21 11.93
N ALA A 79 -2.19 -8.33 11.42
CA ALA A 79 -1.90 -9.50 12.24
C ALA A 79 -0.87 -9.19 13.34
N VAL A 80 0.15 -8.38 13.03
CA VAL A 80 1.16 -7.97 14.02
C VAL A 80 0.57 -6.94 15.00
N LEU A 81 -0.18 -5.93 14.52
CA LEU A 81 -0.84 -4.96 15.42
C LEU A 81 -1.85 -5.62 16.36
N LYS A 82 -2.57 -6.66 15.91
CA LYS A 82 -3.46 -7.45 16.76
C LYS A 82 -2.69 -8.11 17.91
N ARG A 83 -1.54 -8.72 17.64
CA ARG A 83 -0.67 -9.29 18.69
C ARG A 83 -0.19 -8.22 19.67
N ILE A 84 0.12 -7.01 19.19
CA ILE A 84 0.47 -5.88 20.06
C ILE A 84 -0.70 -5.52 20.98
N SER A 85 -1.93 -5.47 20.46
CA SER A 85 -3.15 -5.24 21.27
C SER A 85 -3.27 -6.27 22.40
N GLU A 86 -3.15 -7.56 22.07
CA GLU A 86 -3.26 -8.65 23.04
C GLU A 86 -2.22 -8.53 24.17
N VAL A 87 -1.00 -8.08 23.86
CA VAL A 87 0.06 -7.87 24.85
C VAL A 87 -0.20 -6.63 25.71
N ILE A 88 -0.78 -5.57 25.13
CA ILE A 88 -1.15 -4.35 25.86
C ILE A 88 -2.30 -4.63 26.85
N ASP A 89 -3.33 -5.35 26.41
CA ASP A 89 -4.54 -5.63 27.20
C ASP A 89 -4.31 -6.65 28.31
N GLY A 90 -3.34 -7.55 28.12
CA GLY A 90 -2.95 -8.55 29.10
C GLY A 90 -1.97 -8.01 30.15
N LYS A 91 -0.78 -8.63 30.23
CA LYS A 91 0.32 -8.15 31.06
C LYS A 91 1.41 -7.56 30.15
N PRO A 92 1.56 -6.23 30.10
CA PRO A 92 2.52 -5.59 29.21
C PRO A 92 3.94 -6.13 29.40
N ASN A 93 4.50 -6.68 28.32
CA ASN A 93 5.89 -7.12 28.25
C ASN A 93 6.65 -6.20 27.28
N MET A 94 7.48 -5.31 27.83
CA MET A 94 8.19 -4.29 27.04
C MET A 94 9.18 -4.88 26.03
N THR A 95 9.79 -6.02 26.33
CA THR A 95 10.71 -6.70 25.40
C THR A 95 9.94 -7.23 24.19
N LEU A 96 8.82 -7.89 24.44
CA LEU A 96 7.96 -8.41 23.38
C LEU A 96 7.32 -7.28 22.56
N LEU A 97 6.85 -6.21 23.20
CA LEU A 97 6.31 -5.03 22.49
C LEU A 97 7.34 -4.37 21.59
N SER A 98 8.61 -4.29 22.04
CA SER A 98 9.72 -3.77 21.23
C SER A 98 9.97 -4.64 19.99
N GLU A 99 9.95 -5.97 20.15
CA GLU A 99 10.11 -6.92 19.04
C GLU A 99 8.95 -6.82 18.04
N LEU A 100 7.70 -6.85 18.52
CA LEU A 100 6.52 -6.73 17.66
C LEU A 100 6.47 -5.37 16.94
N SER A 101 6.85 -4.28 17.62
CA SER A 101 6.93 -2.95 16.99
C SER A 101 7.91 -2.95 15.82
N LYS A 102 9.10 -3.53 15.99
CA LYS A 102 10.08 -3.69 14.90
C LYS A 102 9.53 -4.53 13.75
N GLN A 103 8.75 -5.57 14.07
CA GLN A 103 8.11 -6.40 13.07
C GLN A 103 7.12 -5.59 12.23
N VAL A 104 6.26 -4.77 12.85
CA VAL A 104 5.33 -3.88 12.12
C VAL A 104 6.08 -2.94 11.19
N TYR A 105 7.16 -2.30 11.67
CA TYR A 105 7.94 -1.35 10.86
C TYR A 105 8.74 -1.99 9.72
N THR A 106 8.96 -3.30 9.80
CA THR A 106 9.53 -4.08 8.69
C THR A 106 8.47 -4.41 7.64
N VAL A 107 7.24 -4.73 8.08
CA VAL A 107 6.12 -5.06 7.18
C VAL A 107 5.61 -3.80 6.46
N ILE A 108 5.44 -2.70 7.20
CA ILE A 108 4.99 -1.42 6.67
C ILE A 108 6.11 -0.41 6.87
N PRO A 109 6.69 0.14 5.78
CA PRO A 109 7.82 1.03 5.92
C PRO A 109 7.37 2.38 6.46
N HIS A 110 8.14 2.87 7.43
CA HIS A 110 7.89 4.11 8.12
C HIS A 110 9.07 5.06 7.95
N ASN A 111 8.76 6.35 7.90
CA ASN A 111 9.75 7.42 7.87
C ASN A 111 9.79 8.14 9.22
N PHE A 112 10.67 7.68 10.11
CA PHE A 112 10.93 8.32 11.40
C PHE A 112 11.99 9.42 11.32
N GLY A 113 12.46 9.77 10.12
CA GLY A 113 13.61 10.64 9.91
C GLY A 113 14.88 10.08 10.57
N GLY A 114 15.58 10.93 11.34
CA GLY A 114 16.76 10.53 12.12
C GLY A 114 16.44 9.95 13.50
N ASN A 115 15.17 9.77 13.84
CA ASN A 115 14.76 9.29 15.16
C ASN A 115 14.75 7.77 15.23
N VAL A 116 14.97 7.26 16.44
CA VAL A 116 14.78 5.83 16.73
C VAL A 116 13.29 5.49 16.60
N PRO A 117 12.92 4.41 15.87
CA PRO A 117 11.53 3.97 15.77
C PRO A 117 10.89 3.79 17.16
N PRO A 118 9.72 4.42 17.42
CA PRO A 118 9.08 4.36 18.73
C PRO A 118 8.47 2.98 18.99
N VAL A 119 8.40 2.55 20.25
CA VAL A 119 7.72 1.31 20.62
C VAL A 119 6.21 1.55 20.74
N ILE A 120 5.41 0.70 20.10
CA ILE A 120 3.94 0.68 20.22
C ILE A 120 3.60 -0.03 21.53
N LYS A 121 3.19 0.74 22.54
CA LYS A 121 3.02 0.26 23.93
C LYS A 121 1.74 0.75 24.61
N GLY A 122 0.86 1.43 23.88
CA GLY A 122 -0.40 1.94 24.43
C GLY A 122 -1.43 2.18 23.36
N ALA A 123 -2.69 2.29 23.78
CA ALA A 123 -3.84 2.46 22.88
C ALA A 123 -3.67 3.61 21.87
N PRO A 124 -3.23 4.83 22.26
CA PRO A 124 -3.16 5.94 21.30
C PRO A 124 -2.18 5.72 20.15
N THR A 125 -1.06 5.03 20.39
CA THR A 125 -0.09 4.75 19.33
C THR A 125 -0.51 3.54 18.50
N LEU A 126 -1.21 2.58 19.09
CA LEU A 126 -1.78 1.45 18.37
C LEU A 126 -2.92 1.89 17.43
N GLU A 127 -3.84 2.73 17.91
CA GLU A 127 -4.99 3.26 17.15
C GLU A 127 -4.52 4.01 15.91
N LYS A 128 -3.53 4.91 16.04
CA LYS A 128 -2.94 5.62 14.89
C LYS A 128 -2.36 4.67 13.84
N LYS A 129 -1.80 3.53 14.25
CA LYS A 129 -1.23 2.55 13.32
C LYS A 129 -2.31 1.66 12.70
N MET A 130 -3.42 1.41 13.39
CA MET A 130 -4.60 0.81 12.79
C MET A 130 -5.23 1.73 11.75
N GLU A 131 -5.44 3.00 12.08
CA GLU A 131 -5.97 4.03 11.15
C GLU A 131 -5.13 4.10 9.87
N MET A 132 -3.80 4.05 10.00
CA MET A 132 -2.90 3.98 8.84
C MET A 132 -3.16 2.74 7.98
N LEU A 133 -3.29 1.54 8.57
CA LEU A 133 -3.58 0.33 7.80
C LEU A 133 -4.97 0.33 7.16
N GLU A 134 -5.95 0.97 7.79
CA GLU A 134 -7.30 1.13 7.25
C GLU A 134 -7.27 1.99 5.99
N ALA A 135 -6.68 3.18 6.10
CA ALA A 135 -6.51 4.10 4.97
C ALA A 135 -5.69 3.47 3.83
N LEU A 136 -4.61 2.75 4.15
CA LEU A 136 -3.82 2.01 3.16
C LEU A 136 -4.66 0.95 2.42
N GLY A 137 -5.59 0.29 3.10
CA GLY A 137 -6.53 -0.65 2.49
C GLY A 137 -7.49 0.01 1.50
N GLU A 138 -8.07 1.15 1.88
CA GLU A 138 -8.95 1.91 0.98
C GLU A 138 -8.20 2.41 -0.26
N ILE A 139 -6.96 2.87 -0.07
CA ILE A 139 -6.09 3.30 -1.16
C ILE A 139 -5.75 2.13 -2.09
N GLU A 140 -5.43 0.94 -1.58
CA GLU A 140 -5.11 -0.24 -2.40
C GLU A 140 -6.28 -0.59 -3.33
N VAL A 141 -7.50 -0.61 -2.80
CA VAL A 141 -8.71 -0.84 -3.59
C VAL A 141 -8.90 0.27 -4.64
N ALA A 142 -8.73 1.54 -4.27
CA ALA A 142 -8.82 2.66 -5.20
C ALA A 142 -7.77 2.57 -6.33
N GLN A 143 -6.53 2.21 -6.00
CA GLN A 143 -5.45 2.02 -6.99
C GLN A 143 -5.76 0.85 -7.93
N LYS A 144 -6.34 -0.24 -7.42
CA LYS A 144 -6.77 -1.36 -8.25
C LYS A 144 -7.82 -0.92 -9.28
N LEU A 145 -8.83 -0.15 -8.86
CA LEU A 145 -9.84 0.43 -9.75
C LEU A 145 -9.22 1.35 -10.81
N MET A 146 -8.23 2.17 -10.44
CA MET A 146 -7.51 3.03 -11.40
C MET A 146 -6.73 2.22 -12.44
N LYS A 147 -6.08 1.12 -12.04
CA LYS A 147 -5.27 0.27 -12.92
C LYS A 147 -6.11 -0.55 -13.89
N GLU A 148 -7.24 -1.07 -13.46
CA GLU A 148 -8.16 -1.84 -14.31
C GLU A 148 -8.65 -0.99 -15.50
N ASN A 149 -8.94 0.29 -15.28
CA ASN A 149 -9.29 1.23 -16.35
C ASN A 149 -8.17 1.43 -17.38
N GLN A 150 -6.90 1.48 -16.94
CA GLN A 150 -5.76 1.62 -17.86
C GLN A 150 -5.56 0.37 -18.73
N LYS A 151 -5.75 -0.83 -18.16
CA LYS A 151 -5.70 -2.11 -18.91
C LYS A 151 -6.85 -2.22 -19.92
N HIS A 152 -8.06 -1.77 -19.54
CA HIS A 152 -9.21 -1.75 -20.45
C HIS A 152 -8.98 -0.77 -21.62
N GLU A 153 -8.42 0.42 -21.36
CA GLU A 153 -8.05 1.33 -22.45
C GLU A 153 -6.96 0.79 -23.39
N ALA A 154 -5.96 0.07 -22.84
CA ALA A 154 -4.90 -0.53 -23.63
C ALA A 154 -5.41 -1.65 -24.54
N SER A 155 -6.26 -2.54 -24.02
CA SER A 155 -6.86 -3.65 -24.78
C SER A 155 -7.83 -3.17 -25.87
N VAL A 156 -8.66 -2.15 -25.60
CA VAL A 156 -9.54 -1.55 -26.62
C VAL A 156 -8.74 -0.88 -27.75
N LYS A 157 -7.55 -0.33 -27.46
CA LYS A 157 -6.68 0.28 -28.48
C LYS A 157 -5.98 -0.77 -29.35
N LEU A 158 -5.65 -1.94 -28.81
CA LEU A 158 -5.07 -3.06 -29.58
C LEU A 158 -6.09 -3.66 -30.56
N ASN A 159 -7.35 -3.83 -30.15
CA ASN A 159 -8.39 -4.40 -31.02
C ASN A 159 -8.86 -3.47 -32.15
N LYS A 160 -8.48 -2.18 -32.15
CA LYS A 160 -8.80 -1.22 -33.22
C LYS A 160 -7.71 -1.12 -34.31
N LEU A 161 -6.69 -1.97 -34.24
CA LEU A 161 -5.53 -1.96 -35.14
C LEU A 161 -5.46 -3.14 -36.11
N GLU A 162 -6.43 -4.05 -36.10
CA GLU A 162 -6.53 -5.09 -37.14
C GLU A 162 -7.49 -4.64 -38.27
N PRO A 163 -7.06 -4.72 -39.55
CA PRO A 163 -7.83 -4.28 -40.72
C PRO A 163 -8.99 -5.22 -41.08
#